data_AF-A0A074J795-F1
#
_entry.id   AF-A0A074J795-F1
#
_cell.length_a   1.000
_cell.length_b   1.000
_cell.length_c   1.000
_cell.angle_alpha   90.00
_cell.angle_beta   90.00
_cell.angle_gamma   90.00
#
_symmetry.space_group_name_H-M   'P 1'
#
loop_
_entity.id
_entity.type
_entity.pdbx_description
1 polymer ?
#
loop_
_entity_poly.entity_id
_entity_poly.type
_entity_poly.pdbx_seq_one_letter_code
_entity_poly.pdbx_strand_id
1 'polypeptide(L)'
;MKKQVICIRWGEKYGVDYVNRLYSMVARNITPPFDFYCFTDTFEGLDPGITAMPLPDLDCEMPKTRQGIWGKSRLWRADLGGLSGPVLFLDLDVVVTGNLDAMFEHGSPDDVILTRNPNTPFERLGQTSLYRFPVGKLAPLREEFLADPQGTAEKYVFEQRFVTRRAPGGVKFWPKGWVATFKWHCVRLFPINFFAQPKLPKGTKVVIFPGALNPPDAIAGRWNKRTHHMRPWEHLKAGLRGEREGSLFRHLRHFLWPTTWVEEAWRKKP
;
A
#
# COMPACT_ATOMS: atom_id res chain seq x y z
N MET A 1 24.20 -5.63 -2.25
CA MET A 1 23.44 -4.37 -2.42
C MET A 1 22.77 -4.01 -1.09
N LYS A 2 22.80 -2.74 -0.67
CA LYS A 2 22.15 -2.29 0.57
C LYS A 2 20.63 -2.44 0.44
N LYS A 3 19.97 -3.13 1.38
CA LYS A 3 18.52 -3.32 1.39
C LYS A 3 17.88 -2.31 2.32
N GLN A 4 17.27 -1.29 1.74
CA GLN A 4 16.63 -0.20 2.47
C GLN A 4 15.14 -0.26 2.22
N VAL A 5 14.37 -0.45 3.28
CA VAL A 5 12.91 -0.43 3.24
C VAL A 5 12.45 0.86 3.91
N ILE A 6 11.54 1.58 3.26
CA ILE A 6 11.00 2.83 3.78
C ILE A 6 9.48 2.77 3.85
N CYS A 7 8.91 3.41 4.86
CA CYS A 7 7.48 3.73 4.92
C CYS A 7 7.28 5.16 5.38
N ILE A 8 6.04 5.64 5.27
CA ILE A 8 5.66 6.98 5.70
C ILE A 8 4.41 6.91 6.58
N ARG A 9 4.46 7.60 7.72
CA ARG A 9 3.35 7.74 8.66
C ARG A 9 3.17 9.21 8.99
N TRP A 10 2.04 9.80 8.63
CA TRP A 10 1.71 11.17 8.97
C TRP A 10 0.35 11.24 9.66
N GLY A 11 0.20 12.18 10.58
CA GLY A 11 -1.01 12.40 11.36
C GLY A 11 -1.52 11.14 12.07
N GLU A 12 -2.83 11.09 12.31
CA GLU A 12 -3.44 10.12 13.21
C GLU A 12 -4.16 8.96 12.51
N LYS A 13 -4.19 8.95 11.16
CA LYS A 13 -4.95 7.94 10.39
C LYS A 13 -4.47 6.51 10.69
N TYR A 14 -3.16 6.33 10.80
CA TYR A 14 -2.53 5.05 11.10
C TYR A 14 -1.74 5.18 12.41
N GLY A 15 -2.11 4.36 13.39
CA GLY A 15 -1.39 4.27 14.66
C GLY A 15 -0.03 3.60 14.50
N VAL A 16 0.83 3.76 15.52
CA VAL A 16 2.19 3.22 15.53
C VAL A 16 2.26 1.71 15.29
N ASP A 17 1.22 0.97 15.69
CA ASP A 17 1.13 -0.47 15.47
C ASP A 17 1.13 -0.88 14.00
N TYR A 18 0.68 -0.03 13.07
CA TYR A 18 0.79 -0.31 11.64
C TYR A 18 2.25 -0.34 11.19
N VAL A 19 3.06 0.60 11.66
CA VAL A 19 4.49 0.69 11.34
C VAL A 19 5.24 -0.49 11.95
N ASN A 20 4.98 -0.80 13.22
CA ASN A 20 5.61 -1.92 13.91
C ASN A 20 5.25 -3.28 13.29
N ARG A 21 3.98 -3.46 12.88
CA ARG A 21 3.56 -4.67 12.16
C ARG A 21 4.20 -4.75 10.78
N LEU A 22 4.31 -3.62 10.07
CA LEU A 22 5.01 -3.56 8.78
C LEU A 22 6.48 -3.95 8.90
N TYR A 23 7.19 -3.37 9.87
CA TYR A 23 8.57 -3.74 10.18
C TYR A 23 8.69 -5.25 10.47
N SER A 24 7.81 -5.77 11.32
CA SER A 24 7.84 -7.19 11.71
C SER A 24 7.55 -8.13 10.55
N MET A 25 6.62 -7.75 9.67
CA MET A 25 6.34 -8.43 8.42
C MET A 25 7.54 -8.45 7.47
N VAL A 26 8.23 -7.32 7.34
CA VAL A 26 9.44 -7.20 6.52
C VAL A 26 10.57 -8.04 7.11
N ALA A 27 10.85 -7.92 8.41
CA ALA A 27 11.91 -8.65 9.11
C ALA A 27 11.76 -10.18 8.97
N ARG A 28 10.54 -10.70 9.01
CA ARG A 28 10.26 -12.13 8.79
C ARG A 28 10.50 -12.60 7.35
N ASN A 29 10.49 -11.68 6.39
CA ASN A 29 10.43 -11.98 4.96
C ASN A 29 11.60 -11.39 4.17
N ILE A 30 12.66 -10.91 4.81
CA ILE A 30 13.84 -10.38 4.14
C ILE A 30 15.10 -10.94 4.79
N THR A 31 16.09 -11.30 3.97
CA THR A 31 17.35 -11.84 4.51
C THR A 31 18.14 -10.70 5.17
N PRO A 32 18.63 -10.82 6.41
CA PRO A 32 19.52 -9.81 6.99
C PRO A 32 20.89 -9.72 6.27
N PRO A 33 21.61 -8.59 6.34
CA PRO A 33 21.20 -7.32 6.94
C PRO A 33 20.26 -6.50 6.05
N PHE A 34 19.40 -5.70 6.67
CA PHE A 34 18.56 -4.69 6.02
C PHE A 34 18.31 -3.53 6.97
N ASP A 35 18.04 -2.36 6.40
CA ASP A 35 17.66 -1.15 7.16
C ASP A 35 16.17 -0.85 6.93
N PHE A 36 15.48 -0.42 7.97
CA PHE A 36 14.08 -0.01 7.90
C PHE A 36 13.90 1.41 8.44
N TYR A 37 13.35 2.29 7.61
CA TYR A 37 13.16 3.70 7.94
C TYR A 37 11.68 4.08 7.90
N CYS A 38 11.22 4.83 8.90
CA CYS A 38 9.86 5.38 8.92
C CYS A 38 9.92 6.91 8.92
N PHE A 39 9.49 7.55 7.83
CA PHE A 39 9.31 9.00 7.76
C PHE A 39 8.03 9.39 8.49
N THR A 40 8.15 10.14 9.59
CA THR A 40 7.02 10.44 10.45
C THR A 40 7.12 11.75 11.22
N ASP A 41 5.95 12.25 11.61
CA ASP A 41 5.75 13.37 12.54
C ASP A 41 5.55 12.90 14.00
N THR A 42 5.44 11.58 14.23
CA THR A 42 5.23 10.97 15.56
C THR A 42 6.27 9.87 15.81
N PHE A 43 7.21 10.13 16.71
CA PHE A 43 8.40 9.28 16.93
C PHE A 43 8.18 8.19 17.98
N GLU A 44 7.17 8.34 18.82
CA GLU A 44 6.93 7.51 19.99
C GLU A 44 6.39 6.12 19.63
N GLY A 45 6.85 5.10 20.35
CA GLY A 45 6.32 3.74 20.31
C GLY A 45 6.78 2.89 19.12
N LEU A 46 7.73 3.36 18.31
CA LEU A 46 8.34 2.58 17.22
C LEU A 46 9.26 1.49 17.79
N ASP A 47 9.25 0.31 17.15
CA ASP A 47 10.13 -0.80 17.55
C ASP A 47 11.62 -0.45 17.33
N PRO A 48 12.56 -0.96 18.15
CA PRO A 48 13.97 -0.56 18.10
C PRO A 48 14.70 -0.81 16.77
N GLY A 49 14.19 -1.72 15.93
CA GLY A 49 14.75 -1.97 14.61
C GLY A 49 14.28 -0.99 13.52
N ILE A 50 13.49 0.02 13.90
CA ILE A 50 12.94 1.05 13.01
C ILE A 50 13.68 2.35 13.26
N THR A 51 14.36 2.85 12.24
CA THR A 51 14.94 4.18 12.28
C THR A 51 13.86 5.21 11.97
N ALA A 52 13.47 5.98 12.97
CA ALA A 52 12.53 7.08 12.80
C ALA A 52 13.22 8.26 12.11
N MET A 53 12.64 8.72 10.99
CA MET A 53 13.13 9.85 10.21
C MET A 53 12.08 10.96 10.27
N PRO A 54 12.48 12.23 10.39
CA PRO A 54 11.51 13.33 10.34
C PRO A 54 10.79 13.33 8.99
N LEU A 55 9.48 13.54 9.02
CA LEU A 55 8.67 13.69 7.81
C LEU A 55 9.25 14.83 6.94
N PRO A 56 9.70 14.57 5.69
CA PRO A 56 10.33 15.62 4.90
C PRO A 56 9.33 16.72 4.57
N ASP A 57 9.75 17.99 4.65
CA ASP A 57 8.89 19.11 4.26
C ASP A 57 8.49 18.97 2.77
N LEU A 58 7.25 19.34 2.49
CA LEU A 58 6.74 19.42 1.14
C LEU A 58 7.26 20.67 0.43
N ASP A 59 7.61 21.75 1.14
CA ASP A 59 7.99 23.07 0.60
C ASP A 59 6.86 23.77 -0.18
N CYS A 60 5.61 23.35 0.01
CA CYS A 60 4.40 24.01 -0.49
C CYS A 60 3.16 23.63 0.34
N GLU A 61 2.06 24.38 0.16
CA GLU A 61 0.76 23.94 0.68
C GLU A 61 0.30 22.67 -0.06
N MET A 62 -0.12 21.66 0.70
CA MET A 62 -0.65 20.43 0.12
C MET A 62 -1.90 20.75 -0.73
N PRO A 63 -1.98 20.29 -1.99
CA PRO A 63 -3.09 20.63 -2.86
C PRO A 63 -4.42 20.11 -2.31
N LYS A 64 -5.43 20.99 -2.33
CA LYS A 64 -6.78 20.68 -1.87
C LYS A 64 -7.54 20.04 -3.02
N THR A 65 -7.56 18.71 -3.03
CA THR A 65 -8.21 17.92 -4.08
C THR A 65 -9.43 17.19 -3.56
N ARG A 66 -10.43 17.02 -4.42
CA ARG A 66 -11.62 16.19 -4.12
C ARG A 66 -11.26 14.71 -4.00
N GLN A 67 -10.22 14.27 -4.72
CA GLN A 67 -9.75 12.90 -4.79
C GLN A 67 -8.23 12.89 -4.89
N GLY A 68 -7.60 11.81 -4.41
CA GLY A 68 -6.15 11.67 -4.41
C GLY A 68 -5.53 12.07 -3.09
N ILE A 69 -4.40 11.43 -2.78
CA ILE A 69 -3.60 11.71 -1.58
C ILE A 69 -2.18 11.94 -2.07
N TRP A 70 -1.66 13.13 -1.81
CA TRP A 70 -0.39 13.58 -2.36
C TRP A 70 0.74 13.58 -1.33
N GLY A 71 0.54 13.06 -0.12
CA GLY A 71 1.57 13.04 0.94
C GLY A 71 2.88 12.33 0.57
N LYS A 72 2.85 11.41 -0.40
CA LYS A 72 4.05 10.72 -0.92
C LYS A 72 4.96 11.59 -1.76
N SER A 73 4.52 12.78 -2.18
CA SER A 73 5.36 13.74 -2.89
C SER A 73 6.58 14.19 -2.07
N ARG A 74 6.51 14.05 -0.75
CA ARG A 74 7.63 14.23 0.19
C ARG A 74 8.79 13.27 -0.06
N LEU A 75 8.52 12.10 -0.68
CA LEU A 75 9.54 11.09 -0.99
C LEU A 75 10.32 11.37 -2.27
N TRP A 76 9.94 12.40 -3.03
CA TRP A 76 10.60 12.78 -4.28
C TRP A 76 11.79 13.70 -4.08
N ARG A 77 12.22 13.96 -2.83
CA ARG A 77 13.38 14.81 -2.56
C ARG A 77 14.67 14.20 -3.12
N ALA A 78 15.58 15.08 -3.53
CA ALA A 78 16.93 14.71 -3.96
C ALA A 78 17.69 13.99 -2.84
N ASP A 79 17.57 14.56 -1.63
CA ASP A 79 18.06 13.99 -0.38
C ASP A 79 16.87 13.52 0.46
N LEU A 80 16.86 12.24 0.83
CA LEU A 80 15.81 11.59 1.60
C LEU A 80 16.31 11.23 3.00
N GLY A 81 16.89 12.22 3.70
CA GLY A 81 17.45 12.04 5.04
C GLY A 81 18.80 11.33 5.04
N GLY A 82 19.66 11.63 4.07
CA GLY A 82 20.98 11.03 3.89
C GLY A 82 20.96 9.63 3.25
N LEU A 83 19.78 9.11 2.88
CA LEU A 83 19.67 7.83 2.18
C LEU A 83 20.22 7.95 0.76
N SER A 84 20.75 6.86 0.22
CA SER A 84 21.32 6.79 -1.12
C SER A 84 21.05 5.44 -1.78
N GLY A 85 21.10 5.37 -3.11
CA GLY A 85 20.82 4.14 -3.86
C GLY A 85 19.34 3.72 -3.80
N PRO A 86 19.01 2.46 -4.11
CA PRO A 86 17.63 2.00 -4.17
C PRO A 86 16.98 1.88 -2.79
N VAL A 87 15.76 2.36 -2.69
CA VAL A 87 14.85 2.18 -1.55
C VAL A 87 13.58 1.46 -2.00
N LEU A 88 13.06 0.56 -1.18
CA LEU A 88 11.76 -0.10 -1.38
C LEU A 88 10.73 0.56 -0.47
N PHE A 89 9.79 1.29 -1.06
CA PHE A 89 8.68 1.87 -0.32
C PHE A 89 7.52 0.89 -0.15
N LEU A 90 6.97 0.84 1.06
CA LEU A 90 5.75 0.11 1.41
C LEU A 90 4.74 1.07 2.08
N ASP A 91 3.50 1.09 1.60
CA ASP A 91 2.39 1.70 2.33
C ASP A 91 2.13 0.95 3.66
N LEU A 92 1.46 1.60 4.60
CA LEU A 92 1.12 0.99 5.89
C LEU A 92 -0.02 -0.04 5.79
N ASP A 93 -0.85 0.04 4.74
CA ASP A 93 -1.98 -0.86 4.49
C ASP A 93 -1.60 -2.01 3.53
N VAL A 94 -0.47 -2.67 3.82
CA VAL A 94 0.00 -3.85 3.09
C VAL A 94 0.21 -5.02 4.04
N VAL A 95 0.26 -6.23 3.47
CA VAL A 95 0.62 -7.47 4.18
C VAL A 95 1.75 -8.15 3.40
N VAL A 96 2.91 -8.32 4.03
CA VAL A 96 4.03 -9.07 3.43
C VAL A 96 3.82 -10.56 3.71
N THR A 97 3.79 -11.36 2.65
CA THR A 97 3.45 -12.80 2.70
C THR A 97 4.58 -13.69 2.18
N GLY A 98 5.66 -13.12 1.65
CA GLY A 98 6.79 -13.90 1.16
C GLY A 98 8.05 -13.07 0.96
N ASN A 99 9.12 -13.76 0.58
CA ASN A 99 10.47 -13.20 0.53
C ASN A 99 10.58 -11.94 -0.36
N LEU A 100 11.13 -10.87 0.22
CA LEU A 100 11.31 -9.55 -0.38
C LEU A 100 12.67 -9.34 -1.06
N ASP A 101 13.65 -10.23 -0.91
CA ASP A 101 14.99 -10.08 -1.51
C ASP A 101 14.88 -9.92 -3.04
N ALA A 102 13.99 -10.68 -3.67
CA ALA A 102 13.73 -10.59 -5.10
C ALA A 102 13.26 -9.19 -5.56
N MET A 103 12.63 -8.37 -4.69
CA MET A 103 12.24 -7.00 -5.04
C MET A 103 13.45 -6.05 -5.13
N PHE A 104 14.54 -6.39 -4.46
CA PHE A 104 15.81 -5.70 -4.55
C PHE A 104 16.63 -6.17 -5.76
N GLU A 105 16.57 -7.46 -6.08
CA GLU A 105 17.33 -8.08 -7.19
C GLU A 105 16.70 -7.86 -8.57
N HIS A 106 15.40 -7.58 -8.64
CA HIS A 106 14.70 -7.44 -9.91
C HIS A 106 14.96 -6.09 -10.58
N GLY A 107 15.43 -6.13 -11.83
CA GLY A 107 15.72 -4.96 -12.64
C GLY A 107 17.07 -4.31 -12.31
N SER A 108 17.32 -3.13 -12.86
CA SER A 108 18.49 -2.31 -12.52
C SER A 108 18.27 -1.58 -11.19
N PRO A 109 19.30 -1.35 -10.37
CA PRO A 109 19.22 -0.45 -9.22
C PRO A 109 18.66 0.94 -9.56
N ASP A 110 18.89 1.43 -10.78
CA ASP A 110 18.44 2.73 -11.30
C ASP A 110 16.97 2.78 -11.74
N ASP A 111 16.30 1.63 -11.79
CA ASP A 111 14.92 1.53 -12.24
C ASP A 111 13.93 2.07 -11.19
N VAL A 112 12.89 2.74 -11.68
CA VAL A 112 11.68 3.02 -10.91
C VAL A 112 10.65 1.92 -11.21
N ILE A 113 10.35 1.08 -10.21
CA ILE A 113 9.48 -0.10 -10.39
C ILE A 113 8.23 0.04 -9.52
N LEU A 114 7.05 0.02 -10.13
CA LEU A 114 5.76 0.16 -9.45
C LEU A 114 4.93 -1.13 -9.48
N THR A 115 3.95 -1.19 -8.59
CA THR A 115 2.86 -2.18 -8.68
C THR A 115 1.92 -1.83 -9.82
N ARG A 116 1.50 -2.81 -10.62
CA ARG A 116 0.49 -2.55 -11.66
C ARG A 116 -0.88 -2.35 -11.02
N ASN A 117 -1.61 -1.31 -11.43
CA ASN A 117 -2.97 -1.07 -10.97
C ASN A 117 -3.94 -2.05 -11.65
N PRO A 118 -4.64 -2.93 -10.90
CA PRO A 118 -5.59 -3.87 -11.51
C PRO A 118 -6.86 -3.20 -12.03
N ASN A 119 -7.20 -1.99 -11.58
CA ASN A 119 -8.44 -1.31 -11.98
C ASN A 119 -8.39 -0.77 -13.41
N THR A 120 -7.21 -0.48 -13.94
CA THR A 120 -7.02 0.11 -15.27
C THR A 120 -6.00 -0.69 -16.09
N PRO A 121 -6.29 -1.97 -16.41
CA PRO A 121 -5.32 -2.88 -17.01
C PRO A 121 -4.79 -2.39 -18.36
N PHE A 122 -5.58 -1.60 -19.10
CA PHE A 122 -5.22 -1.05 -20.40
C PHE A 122 -4.43 0.26 -20.33
N GLU A 123 -4.53 1.02 -19.23
CA GLU A 123 -3.85 2.32 -19.11
C GLU A 123 -2.39 2.20 -18.63
N ARG A 124 -1.92 0.96 -18.36
CA ARG A 124 -0.58 0.67 -17.80
C ARG A 124 -0.23 1.60 -16.63
N LEU A 125 -1.20 1.88 -15.76
CA LEU A 125 -0.97 2.74 -14.60
C LEU A 125 -0.33 1.96 -13.44
N GLY A 126 0.63 2.59 -12.78
CA GLY A 126 1.20 2.10 -11.54
C GLY A 126 0.38 2.52 -10.31
N GLN A 127 0.59 1.79 -9.23
CA GLN A 127 0.19 2.12 -7.88
C GLN A 127 1.43 2.20 -6.99
N THR A 128 1.48 3.26 -6.18
CA THR A 128 2.62 3.62 -5.31
C THR A 128 2.48 3.06 -3.90
N SER A 129 1.69 2.00 -3.70
CA SER A 129 1.62 1.28 -2.42
C SER A 129 2.79 0.34 -2.18
N LEU A 130 3.45 -0.05 -3.27
CA LEU A 130 4.72 -0.75 -3.25
C LEU A 130 5.48 -0.34 -4.51
N TYR A 131 6.59 0.38 -4.32
CA TYR A 131 7.44 0.81 -5.43
C TYR A 131 8.90 0.98 -4.98
N ARG A 132 9.83 0.64 -5.88
CA ARG A 132 11.28 0.77 -5.68
C ARG A 132 11.80 1.89 -6.56
N PHE A 133 12.66 2.74 -6.01
CA PHE A 133 13.31 3.81 -6.77
C PHE A 133 14.68 4.14 -6.16
N PRO A 134 15.63 4.68 -6.95
CA PRO A 134 16.86 5.26 -6.42
C PRO A 134 16.55 6.60 -5.75
N VAL A 135 17.11 6.85 -4.57
CA VAL A 135 17.02 8.18 -3.94
C VAL A 135 17.52 9.26 -4.90
N GLY A 136 16.77 10.35 -4.99
CA GLY A 136 17.00 11.46 -5.91
C GLY A 136 16.52 11.27 -7.34
N LYS A 137 16.22 10.05 -7.80
CA LYS A 137 15.72 9.80 -9.17
C LYS A 137 14.39 10.51 -9.46
N LEU A 138 13.55 10.72 -8.43
CA LEU A 138 12.24 11.35 -8.56
C LEU A 138 12.28 12.88 -8.35
N ALA A 139 13.45 13.48 -8.12
CA ALA A 139 13.59 14.93 -7.93
C ALA A 139 12.95 15.79 -9.04
N PRO A 140 13.05 15.43 -10.34
CA PRO A 140 12.37 16.20 -11.38
C PRO A 140 10.83 16.25 -11.24
N LEU A 141 10.21 15.22 -10.65
CA LEU A 141 8.76 15.21 -10.38
C LEU A 141 8.42 16.20 -9.28
N ARG A 142 9.32 16.32 -8.29
CA ARG A 142 9.18 17.30 -7.22
C ARG A 142 9.21 18.72 -7.78
N GLU A 143 10.19 19.02 -8.64
CA GLU A 143 10.32 20.33 -9.27
C GLU A 143 9.05 20.69 -10.08
N GLU A 144 8.58 19.76 -10.92
CA GLU A 144 7.34 19.95 -11.69
C GLU A 144 6.12 20.12 -10.78
N PHE A 145 6.01 19.33 -9.71
CA PHE A 145 4.91 19.43 -8.75
C PHE A 145 4.96 20.76 -7.97
N LEU A 146 6.13 21.24 -7.58
CA LEU A 146 6.28 22.49 -6.82
C LEU A 146 6.00 23.73 -7.67
N ALA A 147 6.19 23.65 -8.99
CA ALA A 147 5.86 24.75 -9.90
C ALA A 147 4.34 25.02 -9.96
N ASP A 148 3.51 23.98 -9.87
CA ASP A 148 2.05 24.08 -9.82
C ASP A 148 1.43 22.88 -9.07
N PRO A 149 1.41 22.90 -7.73
CA PRO A 149 0.92 21.76 -6.95
C PRO A 149 -0.56 21.46 -7.20
N GLN A 150 -1.39 22.51 -7.28
CA GLN A 150 -2.83 22.38 -7.45
C GLN A 150 -3.18 21.91 -8.87
N GLY A 151 -2.64 22.55 -9.91
CA GLY A 151 -2.91 22.16 -11.29
C GLY A 151 -2.35 20.77 -11.62
N THR A 152 -1.20 20.39 -11.06
CA THR A 152 -0.69 19.02 -11.14
C THR A 152 -1.67 18.03 -10.49
N ALA A 153 -2.16 18.35 -9.29
CA ALA A 153 -3.06 17.48 -8.58
C ALA A 153 -4.42 17.32 -9.27
N GLU A 154 -4.95 18.38 -9.88
CA GLU A 154 -6.19 18.35 -10.67
C GLU A 154 -6.01 17.57 -11.99
N LYS A 155 -4.91 17.79 -12.70
CA LYS A 155 -4.60 17.13 -13.96
C LYS A 155 -4.44 15.62 -13.81
N TYR A 156 -3.69 15.18 -12.81
CA TYR A 156 -3.39 13.75 -12.62
C TYR A 156 -4.36 13.05 -11.69
N VAL A 157 -5.09 13.80 -10.84
CA VAL A 157 -6.03 13.35 -9.80
C VAL A 157 -5.36 12.54 -8.69
N PHE A 158 -4.58 11.53 -9.04
CA PHE A 158 -3.86 10.67 -8.11
C PHE A 158 -2.34 10.79 -8.31
N GLU A 159 -1.62 10.94 -7.21
CA GLU A 159 -0.15 10.95 -7.16
C GLU A 159 0.49 9.82 -7.99
N GLN A 160 -0.01 8.58 -7.86
CA GLN A 160 0.52 7.44 -8.60
C GLN A 160 0.45 7.59 -10.14
N ARG A 161 -0.54 8.33 -10.66
CA ARG A 161 -0.66 8.62 -12.11
C ARG A 161 0.43 9.60 -12.55
N PHE A 162 0.74 10.58 -11.71
CA PHE A 162 1.83 11.50 -11.94
C PHE A 162 3.17 10.77 -11.96
N VAL A 163 3.46 9.94 -10.94
CA VAL A 163 4.68 9.12 -10.90
C VAL A 163 4.79 8.22 -12.13
N THR A 164 3.73 7.49 -12.47
CA THR A 164 3.73 6.60 -13.65
C THR A 164 4.10 7.34 -14.94
N ARG A 165 3.59 8.56 -15.12
CA ARG A 165 3.72 9.31 -16.37
C ARG A 165 4.99 10.17 -16.44
N ARG A 166 5.58 10.52 -15.29
CA ARG A 166 6.65 11.51 -15.21
C ARG A 166 7.97 10.98 -14.66
N ALA A 167 8.01 9.77 -14.07
CA ALA A 167 9.24 9.14 -13.60
C ALA A 167 10.35 9.19 -14.68
N PRO A 168 11.56 9.70 -14.38
CA PRO A 168 12.61 9.81 -15.38
C PRO A 168 13.07 8.43 -15.86
N GLY A 169 13.10 8.24 -17.18
CA GLY A 169 13.36 6.93 -17.79
C GLY A 169 12.14 6.00 -17.83
N GLY A 170 10.97 6.46 -17.38
CA GLY A 170 9.74 5.69 -17.32
C GLY A 170 9.68 4.72 -16.14
N VAL A 171 8.51 4.10 -15.95
CA VAL A 171 8.30 3.09 -14.91
C VAL A 171 8.35 1.68 -15.47
N LYS A 172 8.93 0.76 -14.69
CA LYS A 172 8.77 -0.69 -14.87
C LYS A 172 7.74 -1.22 -13.88
N PHE A 173 7.33 -2.47 -14.06
CA PHE A 173 6.35 -3.11 -13.18
C PHE A 173 6.92 -4.37 -12.55
N TRP A 174 6.49 -4.63 -11.30
CA TRP A 174 6.77 -5.92 -10.66
C TRP A 174 6.27 -7.10 -11.50
N PRO A 175 6.97 -8.24 -11.48
CA PRO A 175 6.51 -9.47 -12.12
C PRO A 175 5.08 -9.85 -11.68
N LYS A 176 4.32 -10.41 -12.62
CA LYS A 176 2.94 -10.85 -12.36
C LYS A 176 2.92 -11.87 -11.21
N GLY A 177 2.01 -11.67 -10.26
CA GLY A 177 1.82 -12.57 -9.12
C GLY A 177 2.59 -12.17 -7.86
N TRP A 178 3.63 -11.33 -7.96
CA TRP A 178 4.38 -10.86 -6.78
C TRP A 178 3.54 -9.97 -5.88
N VAL A 179 2.69 -9.14 -6.47
CA VAL A 179 1.83 -8.22 -5.75
C VAL A 179 0.37 -8.55 -6.07
N ALA A 180 -0.42 -8.77 -5.03
CA ALA A 180 -1.85 -9.01 -5.15
C ALA A 180 -2.62 -7.88 -4.47
N THR A 181 -3.77 -7.50 -5.03
CA THR A 181 -4.72 -6.61 -4.35
C THR A 181 -5.78 -7.43 -3.63
N PHE A 182 -5.95 -7.24 -2.32
CA PHE A 182 -6.81 -8.09 -1.48
C PHE A 182 -8.23 -8.26 -2.05
N LYS A 183 -8.93 -7.13 -2.26
CA LYS A 183 -10.34 -7.14 -2.74
C LYS A 183 -10.54 -7.75 -4.13
N TRP A 184 -9.50 -7.81 -4.95
CA TRP A 184 -9.59 -8.27 -6.34
C TRP A 184 -9.08 -9.69 -6.54
N HIS A 185 -8.04 -10.06 -5.82
CA HIS A 185 -7.32 -11.32 -6.03
C HIS A 185 -7.47 -12.31 -4.87
N CYS A 186 -7.77 -11.83 -3.66
CA CYS A 186 -7.91 -12.69 -2.49
C CYS A 186 -9.38 -12.99 -2.17
N VAL A 187 -10.25 -11.99 -2.26
CA VAL A 187 -11.69 -12.15 -2.04
C VAL A 187 -12.29 -13.01 -3.16
N ARG A 188 -13.09 -14.01 -2.77
CA ARG A 188 -13.78 -14.89 -3.74
C ARG A 188 -14.90 -14.13 -4.43
N LEU A 189 -15.19 -14.47 -5.68
CA LEU A 189 -16.31 -13.88 -6.40
C LEU A 189 -17.65 -14.40 -5.84
N PHE A 190 -18.69 -13.57 -5.88
CA PHE A 190 -20.04 -14.01 -5.61
C PHE A 190 -20.49 -15.09 -6.62
N PRO A 191 -21.12 -16.20 -6.18
CA PRO A 191 -21.56 -16.52 -4.82
C PRO A 191 -20.55 -17.31 -3.96
N ILE A 192 -19.37 -17.65 -4.48
CA ILE A 192 -18.37 -18.48 -3.80
C ILE A 192 -17.90 -17.84 -2.48
N ASN A 193 -17.90 -16.50 -2.36
CA ASN A 193 -17.57 -15.82 -1.12
C ASN A 193 -18.44 -16.21 0.08
N PHE A 194 -19.69 -16.65 -0.13
CA PHE A 194 -20.56 -17.13 0.95
C PHE A 194 -20.10 -18.47 1.54
N PHE A 195 -19.28 -19.22 0.81
CA PHE A 195 -18.90 -20.59 1.17
C PHE A 195 -17.41 -20.77 1.44
N ALA A 196 -16.57 -19.81 1.05
CA ALA A 196 -15.13 -19.94 1.17
C ALA A 196 -14.44 -18.64 1.58
N GLN A 197 -13.46 -18.77 2.47
CA GLN A 197 -12.62 -17.66 2.92
C GLN A 197 -11.78 -17.06 1.79
N PRO A 198 -11.37 -15.78 1.91
CA PRO A 198 -10.37 -15.19 1.04
C PRO A 198 -9.09 -16.03 1.00
N LYS A 199 -8.53 -16.22 -0.19
CA LYS A 199 -7.37 -17.09 -0.38
C LYS A 199 -6.17 -16.28 -0.89
N LEU A 200 -5.02 -16.45 -0.24
CA LEU A 200 -3.75 -15.92 -0.73
C LEU A 200 -3.35 -16.61 -2.05
N PRO A 201 -3.14 -15.88 -3.16
CA PRO A 201 -2.59 -16.45 -4.38
C PRO A 201 -1.16 -16.98 -4.17
N LYS A 202 -0.83 -18.12 -4.79
CA LYS A 202 0.51 -18.71 -4.68
C LYS A 202 1.57 -17.77 -5.27
N GLY A 203 2.72 -17.68 -4.61
CA GLY A 203 3.86 -16.86 -5.06
C GLY A 203 3.71 -15.36 -4.78
N THR A 204 2.63 -14.93 -4.15
CA THR A 204 2.47 -13.54 -3.72
C THR A 204 3.43 -13.20 -2.59
N LYS A 205 4.17 -12.10 -2.79
CA LYS A 205 5.13 -11.55 -1.84
C LYS A 205 4.50 -10.45 -0.99
N VAL A 206 3.62 -9.63 -1.58
CA VAL A 206 2.94 -8.53 -0.90
C VAL A 206 1.48 -8.47 -1.33
N VAL A 207 0.57 -8.31 -0.37
CA VAL A 207 -0.85 -8.02 -0.60
C VAL A 207 -1.14 -6.58 -0.20
N ILE A 208 -1.69 -5.79 -1.12
CA ILE A 208 -2.04 -4.38 -0.90
C ILE A 208 -3.55 -4.22 -0.61
N PHE A 209 -3.91 -3.28 0.27
CA PHE A 209 -5.27 -3.01 0.73
C PHE A 209 -5.78 -1.61 0.32
N PRO A 210 -6.03 -1.35 -0.98
CA PRO A 210 -6.49 -0.04 -1.43
C PRO A 210 -7.95 0.23 -1.08
N GLY A 211 -8.20 1.30 -0.33
CA GLY A 211 -9.52 1.85 -0.06
C GLY A 211 -9.89 1.76 1.42
N ALA A 212 -11.17 1.47 1.70
CA ALA A 212 -11.70 1.45 3.06
C ALA A 212 -11.44 0.13 3.82
N LEU A 213 -11.15 -0.95 3.10
CA LEU A 213 -10.91 -2.28 3.65
C LEU A 213 -9.42 -2.40 3.98
N ASN A 214 -9.05 -2.38 5.26
CA ASN A 214 -7.68 -2.53 5.74
C ASN A 214 -7.43 -3.95 6.33
N PRO A 215 -6.19 -4.33 6.65
CA PRO A 215 -5.90 -5.64 7.23
C PRO A 215 -6.75 -6.00 8.47
N PRO A 216 -6.98 -5.10 9.46
CA PRO A 216 -7.88 -5.40 10.58
C PRO A 216 -9.32 -5.70 10.17
N ASP A 217 -9.80 -5.08 9.10
CA ASP A 217 -11.15 -5.31 8.58
C ASP A 217 -11.26 -6.69 7.93
N ALA A 218 -10.22 -7.10 7.17
CA ALA A 218 -10.14 -8.43 6.61
C ALA A 218 -10.04 -9.53 7.67
N ILE A 219 -9.25 -9.29 8.73
CA ILE A 219 -9.14 -10.18 9.90
C ILE A 219 -10.52 -10.35 10.54
N ALA A 220 -11.23 -9.24 10.77
CA ALA A 220 -12.55 -9.25 11.37
C ALA A 220 -13.67 -9.75 10.45
N GLY A 221 -13.41 -10.00 9.15
CA GLY A 221 -14.44 -10.45 8.20
C GLY A 221 -15.47 -9.35 7.86
N ARG A 222 -15.03 -8.08 7.82
CA ARG A 222 -15.87 -6.92 7.47
C ARG A 222 -15.29 -6.15 6.28
N TRP A 223 -16.15 -5.46 5.53
CA TRP A 223 -15.72 -4.76 4.30
C TRP A 223 -15.10 -3.38 4.58
N ASN A 224 -15.43 -2.77 5.71
CA ASN A 224 -14.87 -1.50 6.19
C ASN A 224 -15.15 -1.33 7.70
N LYS A 225 -14.56 -0.32 8.34
CA LYS A 225 -14.71 -0.05 9.78
C LYS A 225 -16.15 0.15 10.28
N ARG A 226 -17.10 0.55 9.41
CA ARG A 226 -18.51 0.81 9.77
C ARG A 226 -19.39 -0.44 9.70
N THR A 227 -18.92 -1.46 8.99
CA THR A 227 -19.62 -2.74 8.87
C THR A 227 -19.17 -3.70 9.96
N HIS A 228 -20.03 -4.62 10.36
CA HIS A 228 -19.68 -5.72 11.26
C HIS A 228 -19.79 -7.03 10.50
N HIS A 229 -19.10 -8.06 10.99
CA HIS A 229 -19.22 -9.39 10.42
C HIS A 229 -20.61 -9.97 10.72
N MET A 230 -21.22 -10.53 9.69
CA MET A 230 -22.48 -11.27 9.76
C MET A 230 -22.22 -12.69 9.29
N ARG A 231 -22.99 -13.67 9.74
CA ARG A 231 -22.98 -15.00 9.11
C ARG A 231 -23.55 -14.91 7.69
N PRO A 232 -23.23 -15.85 6.78
CA PRO A 232 -23.69 -15.80 5.38
C PRO A 232 -25.20 -15.53 5.22
N TRP A 233 -26.03 -16.22 6.01
CA TRP A 233 -27.48 -16.09 5.95
C TRP A 233 -27.99 -14.75 6.50
N GLU A 234 -27.35 -14.23 7.53
CA GLU A 234 -27.67 -12.92 8.13
C GLU A 234 -27.32 -11.80 7.14
N HIS A 235 -26.15 -11.90 6.49
CA HIS A 235 -25.73 -10.94 5.48
C HIS A 235 -26.69 -10.90 4.29
N LEU A 236 -27.14 -12.08 3.82
CA LEU A 236 -28.14 -12.18 2.76
C LEU A 236 -29.47 -11.54 3.18
N LYS A 237 -29.98 -11.87 4.38
CA LYS A 237 -31.22 -11.30 4.92
C LYS A 237 -31.13 -9.78 5.07
N ALA A 238 -30.06 -9.26 5.65
CA ALA A 238 -29.81 -7.82 5.77
C ALA A 238 -29.85 -7.15 4.38
N GLY A 239 -29.21 -7.77 3.39
CA GLY A 239 -29.26 -7.33 2.00
C GLY A 239 -30.68 -7.24 1.45
N LEU A 240 -31.52 -8.25 1.69
CA LEU A 240 -32.92 -8.28 1.23
C LEU A 240 -33.83 -7.30 1.99
N ARG A 241 -33.56 -7.06 3.28
CA ARG A 241 -34.27 -6.05 4.11
C ARG A 241 -33.89 -4.61 3.77
N GLY A 242 -32.88 -4.40 2.92
CA GLY A 242 -32.40 -3.06 2.57
C GLY A 242 -31.37 -2.48 3.54
N GLU A 243 -30.88 -3.26 4.49
CA GLU A 243 -29.81 -2.88 5.43
C GLU A 243 -28.44 -2.94 4.75
N ARG A 244 -28.25 -2.11 3.72
CA ARG A 244 -27.05 -2.15 2.86
C ARG A 244 -26.67 -0.77 2.32
N GLU A 245 -25.36 -0.58 2.11
CA GLU A 245 -24.83 0.58 1.40
C GLU A 245 -24.87 0.33 -0.13
N GLY A 246 -25.93 0.80 -0.78
CA GLY A 246 -26.10 0.72 -2.24
C GLY A 246 -26.90 -0.50 -2.71
N SER A 247 -26.50 -1.10 -3.83
CA SER A 247 -27.28 -2.15 -4.48
C SER A 247 -27.16 -3.51 -3.78
N LEU A 248 -28.16 -4.38 -3.97
CA LEU A 248 -28.16 -5.76 -3.44
C LEU A 248 -26.90 -6.50 -3.86
N PHE A 249 -26.60 -6.41 -5.15
CA PHE A 249 -25.47 -7.10 -5.74
C PHE A 249 -24.13 -6.65 -5.14
N ARG A 250 -23.96 -5.34 -4.92
CA ARG A 250 -22.77 -4.80 -4.25
C ARG A 250 -22.67 -5.35 -2.83
N HIS A 251 -23.77 -5.32 -2.07
CA HIS A 251 -23.82 -5.88 -0.71
C HIS A 251 -23.42 -7.35 -0.67
N LEU A 252 -24.01 -8.19 -1.52
CA LEU A 252 -23.69 -9.63 -1.57
C LEU A 252 -22.22 -9.89 -1.94
N ARG A 253 -21.66 -9.11 -2.86
CA ARG A 253 -20.23 -9.19 -3.21
C ARG A 253 -19.29 -8.76 -2.08
N HIS A 254 -19.78 -7.95 -1.15
CA HIS A 254 -19.01 -7.45 -0.01
C HIS A 254 -19.06 -8.38 1.21
N PHE A 255 -19.73 -9.52 1.13
CA PHE A 255 -19.62 -10.55 2.16
C PHE A 255 -18.18 -11.09 2.23
N LEU A 256 -17.64 -11.16 3.44
CA LEU A 256 -16.28 -11.56 3.73
C LEU A 256 -16.25 -12.46 4.96
N TRP A 257 -15.59 -13.61 4.86
CA TRP A 257 -15.22 -14.39 6.03
C TRP A 257 -13.98 -13.78 6.73
N PRO A 258 -13.86 -13.90 8.07
CA PRO A 258 -12.61 -13.62 8.77
C PRO A 258 -11.42 -14.29 8.09
N THR A 259 -10.36 -13.53 7.83
CA THR A 259 -9.25 -13.99 7.00
C THR A 259 -8.04 -14.35 7.86
N THR A 260 -7.94 -15.63 8.23
CA THR A 260 -6.92 -16.14 9.16
C THR A 260 -5.49 -15.95 8.66
N TRP A 261 -5.21 -16.15 7.37
CA TRP A 261 -3.86 -15.96 6.84
C TRP A 261 -3.41 -14.49 6.89
N VAL A 262 -4.34 -13.52 6.84
CA VAL A 262 -4.00 -12.10 7.02
C VAL A 262 -3.63 -11.84 8.48
N GLU A 263 -4.36 -12.42 9.42
CA GLU A 263 -4.05 -12.33 10.85
C GLU A 263 -2.65 -12.88 11.15
N GLU A 264 -2.38 -14.08 10.64
CA GLU A 264 -1.08 -14.72 10.79
C GLU A 264 0.03 -13.88 10.17
N ALA A 265 -0.15 -13.40 8.94
CA ALA A 265 0.88 -12.62 8.25
C ALA A 265 1.09 -11.23 8.88
N TRP A 266 0.03 -10.55 9.34
CA TRP A 266 0.05 -9.17 9.83
C TRP A 266 0.39 -9.02 11.33
N ARG A 267 0.87 -10.09 11.97
CA ARG A 267 1.22 -10.09 13.39
C ARG A 267 2.48 -9.27 13.72
N LYS A 268 2.47 -8.64 14.91
CA LYS A 268 3.55 -7.75 15.40
C LYS A 268 4.79 -8.51 15.86
N LYS A 269 4.72 -9.80 16.21
CA LYS A 269 5.87 -10.64 16.59
C LYS A 269 5.60 -12.10 16.19
N PRO A 270 6.63 -12.93 15.97
CA PRO A 270 6.48 -14.34 15.61
C PRO A 270 5.50 -15.10 16.49
#